data_AF-A0AAD7JX40-F1
#
_entry.id   AF-A0AAD7JX40-F1
#
_cell.length_a   1.000
_cell.length_b   1.000
_cell.length_c   1.000
_cell.angle_alpha   90.00
_cell.angle_beta   90.00
_cell.angle_gamma   90.00
#
_symmetry.space_group_name_H-M   'P 1'
#
loop_
_entity.id
_entity.type
_entity.pdbx_description
1 polymer ?
#
loop_
_entity_poly.entity_id
_entity_poly.type
_entity_poly.pdbx_seq_one_letter_code
_entity_poly.pdbx_strand_id
1 'polypeptide(L)'
;MPAYSPPSQLAMRNPFLPDPVNQSPPSPPPRPRSPTRSLREFTSDLLKAGKPWATLSLLGDAEHSKTVPVYAEGSPVTGEVRLDLESGDAIHAVLLSLRGQIITGATPSEMVTFVDLPVTLWSRSMGDPRNPGSGGKWSQKLKGKYVWPFSITLPPTVTLSAAVGRTEEEFRLPQTFFERHTRGQIEYELAVRFTRAKLRSDHRLSSPINYMPVSRPGPPSRLRQLAYQQHTALLGPDSDPEGWQTFPSVTARGKLSSASRTVEAKCRLSLATPLCYTRGTSIPCVLVIECNDPQALTLLASPESAVLRLRRSVRFHSGEKTVAHQGDIITKLVWKEELDHSELASWWPAADRALETDSTDALAIQAYRRMLKGEIHLRADLMPSCAIAHFRIEYSVVLFPFDAPGYESLDHEPLFIEPVEIASDLAHGPAPLQYSSPLISI
;
A
#
# COMPACT_ATOMS: atom_id res chain seq x y z
N MET A 1 49.58 -71.15 -7.07
CA MET A 1 50.89 -70.73 -7.60
C MET A 1 50.79 -70.64 -9.12
N PRO A 2 51.40 -69.67 -9.82
CA PRO A 2 52.02 -68.43 -9.33
C PRO A 2 51.33 -67.15 -9.84
N ALA A 3 51.42 -66.11 -9.03
CA ALA A 3 51.13 -64.73 -9.39
C ALA A 3 52.33 -64.15 -10.15
N TYR A 4 52.06 -63.31 -11.16
CA TYR A 4 53.07 -62.61 -11.94
C TYR A 4 52.94 -61.11 -11.66
N SER A 5 53.97 -60.52 -11.05
CA SER A 5 54.12 -59.08 -10.86
C SER A 5 54.88 -58.47 -12.04
N PRO A 6 54.45 -57.30 -12.56
CA PRO A 6 55.30 -56.43 -13.35
C PRO A 6 55.75 -55.18 -12.56
N PRO A 7 56.77 -54.46 -13.08
CA PRO A 7 57.81 -53.84 -12.26
C PRO A 7 57.58 -52.37 -11.91
N SER A 8 58.24 -52.00 -10.81
CA SER A 8 58.46 -50.65 -10.31
C SER A 8 59.06 -49.73 -11.37
N GLN A 9 58.38 -48.64 -11.71
CA GLN A 9 58.98 -47.52 -12.43
C GLN A 9 59.23 -46.35 -11.49
N LEU A 10 60.50 -45.94 -11.47
CA LEU A 10 61.04 -44.78 -10.79
C LEU A 10 60.34 -43.50 -11.25
N ALA A 11 59.83 -42.74 -10.29
CA ALA A 11 59.37 -41.38 -10.50
C ALA A 11 60.58 -40.45 -10.77
N MET A 12 60.65 -39.91 -11.99
CA MET A 12 61.50 -38.75 -12.27
C MET A 12 60.94 -37.54 -11.52
N ARG A 13 61.72 -37.02 -10.57
CA ARG A 13 61.49 -35.72 -9.92
C ARG A 13 61.74 -34.61 -10.94
N ASN A 14 60.70 -33.81 -11.19
CA ASN A 14 60.75 -32.61 -12.01
C ASN A 14 61.25 -31.44 -11.14
N PRO A 15 62.42 -30.82 -11.38
CA PRO A 15 63.01 -29.86 -10.46
C PRO A 15 62.65 -28.42 -10.83
N PHE A 16 61.36 -28.08 -11.01
CA PHE A 16 60.92 -26.69 -11.19
C PHE A 16 59.46 -26.52 -10.75
N LEU A 17 59.22 -26.45 -9.44
CA LEU A 17 58.01 -25.87 -8.87
C LEU A 17 58.41 -25.05 -7.63
N PRO A 18 58.14 -23.72 -7.60
CA PRO A 18 58.33 -22.92 -6.41
C PRO A 18 57.26 -23.26 -5.35
N ASP A 19 57.66 -23.22 -4.08
CA ASP A 19 56.81 -23.51 -2.93
C ASP A 19 55.56 -22.62 -2.88
N PRO A 20 54.38 -23.15 -2.48
CA PRO A 20 53.17 -22.35 -2.32
C PRO A 20 53.31 -21.41 -1.12
N VAL A 21 53.30 -20.11 -1.40
CA VAL A 21 53.17 -19.04 -0.41
C VAL A 21 51.87 -19.24 0.36
N ASN A 22 51.99 -19.41 1.67
CA ASN A 22 50.91 -19.52 2.63
C ASN A 22 50.16 -18.17 2.71
N GLN A 23 49.18 -17.96 1.82
CA GLN A 23 48.27 -16.81 1.88
C GLN A 23 47.03 -17.21 2.69
N SER A 24 46.89 -16.59 3.86
CA SER A 24 45.66 -16.64 4.65
C SER A 24 44.46 -16.24 3.76
N PRO A 25 43.32 -16.94 3.85
CA PRO A 25 42.15 -16.58 3.06
C PRO A 25 41.72 -15.13 3.38
N PRO A 26 41.34 -14.33 2.37
CA PRO A 26 40.86 -12.98 2.59
C PRO A 26 39.65 -13.00 3.51
N SER A 27 39.66 -12.09 4.49
CA SER A 27 38.54 -11.87 5.40
C SER A 27 37.24 -11.71 4.59
N PRO A 28 36.14 -12.36 4.98
CA PRO A 28 34.87 -12.14 4.31
C PRO A 28 34.53 -10.65 4.35
N PRO A 29 33.96 -10.08 3.27
CA PRO A 29 33.58 -8.68 3.25
C PRO A 29 32.65 -8.41 4.44
N PRO A 30 32.76 -7.23 5.09
CA PRO A 30 31.87 -6.88 6.17
C PRO A 30 30.43 -6.98 5.67
N ARG A 31 29.61 -7.79 6.36
CA ARG A 31 28.18 -7.88 6.08
C ARG A 31 27.63 -6.45 6.03
N PRO A 32 26.80 -6.09 5.03
CA PRO A 32 26.15 -4.79 5.02
C PRO A 32 25.45 -4.62 6.38
N ARG A 33 25.88 -3.60 7.13
CA ARG A 33 25.21 -3.23 8.37
C ARG A 33 23.76 -2.97 8.01
N SER A 34 22.83 -3.67 8.67
CA SER A 34 21.42 -3.33 8.62
C SER A 34 21.33 -1.82 8.86
N PRO A 35 20.65 -1.03 8.00
CA PRO A 35 20.54 0.40 8.22
C PRO A 35 19.98 0.61 9.63
N THR A 36 20.78 1.24 10.50
CA THR A 36 20.33 1.62 11.83
C THR A 36 19.21 2.62 11.61
N ARG A 37 17.94 2.20 11.75
CA ARG A 37 16.79 3.09 11.64
C ARG A 37 17.02 4.27 12.58
N SER A 38 17.20 5.45 12.03
CA SER A 38 17.32 6.68 12.82
C SER A 38 15.94 7.00 13.39
N LEU A 39 15.89 7.31 14.68
CA LEU A 39 14.66 7.67 15.38
C LEU A 39 14.60 9.17 15.60
N ARG A 40 13.39 9.72 15.55
CA ARG A 40 13.12 11.13 15.83
C ARG A 40 12.12 11.25 16.97
N GLU A 41 12.41 12.13 17.93
CA GLU A 41 11.52 12.41 19.07
C GLU A 41 10.47 13.47 18.69
N PHE A 42 9.22 13.22 19.10
CA PHE A 42 8.08 14.13 18.99
C PHE A 42 7.49 14.34 20.38
N THR A 43 7.31 15.58 20.79
CA THR A 43 6.83 15.92 22.13
C THR A 43 5.48 16.64 22.09
N SER A 44 4.65 16.38 23.09
CA SER A 44 3.40 17.09 23.34
C SER A 44 3.30 17.39 24.83
N ASP A 45 2.91 18.61 25.20
CA ASP A 45 3.00 19.09 26.57
C ASP A 45 1.67 19.62 27.11
N LEU A 46 1.43 19.41 28.41
CA LEU A 46 0.48 20.18 29.19
C LEU A 46 1.22 21.24 30.00
N LEU A 47 0.84 22.49 29.79
CA LEU A 47 1.47 23.64 30.42
C LEU A 47 0.70 24.07 31.67
N LYS A 48 1.43 24.51 32.69
CA LYS A 48 0.91 25.21 33.87
C LYS A 48 1.81 26.41 34.13
N ALA A 49 1.21 27.60 34.10
CA ALA A 49 1.95 28.87 34.20
C ALA A 49 3.13 28.96 33.21
N GLY A 50 2.92 28.51 31.96
CA GLY A 50 3.92 28.53 30.91
C GLY A 50 5.01 27.45 30.98
N LYS A 51 5.02 26.60 32.02
CA LYS A 51 5.96 25.47 32.13
C LYS A 51 5.27 24.12 31.90
N PRO A 52 5.89 23.18 31.15
CA PRO A 52 5.36 21.84 31.01
C PRO A 52 5.38 21.11 32.36
N TRP A 53 4.24 20.59 32.78
CA TRP A 53 4.14 19.73 33.96
C TRP A 53 3.87 18.26 33.60
N ALA A 54 3.39 18.01 32.38
CA ALA A 54 3.27 16.68 31.79
C ALA A 54 3.73 16.73 30.34
N THR A 55 4.52 15.74 29.93
CA THR A 55 5.06 15.60 28.57
C THR A 55 4.83 14.18 28.09
N LEU A 56 4.33 14.03 26.86
CA LEU A 56 4.33 12.79 26.11
C LEU A 56 5.41 12.90 25.03
N SER A 57 6.38 11.99 25.08
CA SER A 57 7.41 11.84 24.05
C SER A 57 7.17 10.58 23.24
N LEU A 58 7.25 10.69 21.92
CA LEU A 58 7.13 9.59 20.97
C LEU A 58 8.38 9.47 20.10
N LEU A 59 8.79 8.24 19.81
CA LEU A 59 9.88 7.96 18.88
C LEU A 59 9.30 7.45 17.56
N GLY A 60 9.46 8.21 16.50
CA GLY A 60 9.06 7.85 15.14
C GLY A 60 10.25 7.53 14.24
N ASP A 61 10.00 6.82 13.13
CA ASP A 61 11.00 6.57 12.09
C ASP A 61 11.42 7.88 11.42
N ALA A 62 12.69 8.26 11.45
CA ALA A 62 13.12 9.58 11.01
C ALA A 62 13.01 9.81 9.49
N GLU A 63 13.03 8.76 8.67
CA GLU A 63 12.89 8.88 7.22
C GLU A 63 11.44 9.23 6.83
N HIS A 64 10.48 8.70 7.57
CA HIS A 64 9.05 8.87 7.30
C HIS A 64 8.41 9.99 8.14
N SER A 65 8.93 10.25 9.34
CA SER A 65 8.33 11.15 10.32
C SER A 65 8.83 12.60 10.16
N LYS A 66 8.09 13.40 9.40
CA LYS A 66 8.41 14.83 9.18
C LYS A 66 7.87 15.73 10.30
N THR A 67 6.57 15.67 10.54
CA THR A 67 5.86 16.51 11.53
C THR A 67 5.05 15.69 12.51
N VAL A 68 4.60 14.51 12.08
CA VAL A 68 3.85 13.53 12.86
C VAL A 68 4.66 12.23 12.87
N PRO A 69 4.77 11.51 14.00
CA PRO A 69 5.46 10.23 14.03
C PRO A 69 4.73 9.20 13.18
N VAL A 70 5.47 8.50 12.31
CA VAL A 70 4.98 7.45 11.42
C VAL A 70 5.45 6.09 11.92
N TYR A 71 4.54 5.13 11.98
CA TYR A 71 4.77 3.75 12.39
C TYR A 71 4.30 2.79 11.30
N ALA A 72 5.22 1.95 10.82
CA ALA A 72 4.88 0.85 9.93
C ALA A 72 4.31 -0.34 10.73
N GLU A 73 3.50 -1.17 10.08
CA GLU A 73 2.97 -2.41 10.65
C GLU A 73 4.07 -3.25 11.32
N GLY A 74 3.74 -3.82 12.49
CA GLY A 74 4.65 -4.60 13.31
C GLY A 74 5.69 -3.78 14.09
N SER A 75 5.86 -2.49 13.81
CA SER A 75 6.75 -1.62 14.59
C SER A 75 6.02 -1.12 15.85
N PRO A 76 6.64 -1.19 17.04
CA PRO A 76 6.01 -0.70 18.26
C PRO A 76 5.99 0.83 18.32
N VAL A 77 4.88 1.39 18.80
CA VAL A 77 4.80 2.78 19.25
C VAL A 77 5.51 2.88 20.60
N THR A 78 6.71 3.46 20.59
CA THR A 78 7.56 3.60 21.78
C THR A 78 7.69 5.06 22.19
N GLY A 79 7.84 5.28 23.50
CA GLY A 79 7.90 6.62 24.05
C GLY A 79 7.92 6.62 25.56
N GLU A 80 7.70 7.79 26.14
CA GLU A 80 7.57 7.95 27.57
C GLU A 80 6.63 9.08 27.97
N VAL A 81 6.03 8.92 29.14
CA VAL A 81 5.25 9.97 29.80
C VAL A 81 6.08 10.51 30.96
N ARG A 82 6.36 11.81 30.93
CA ARG A 82 7.08 12.53 31.99
C ARG A 82 6.12 13.43 32.76
N LEU A 83 6.31 13.51 34.07
CA LEU A 83 5.69 14.54 34.92
C LEU A 83 6.78 15.35 35.61
N ASP A 84 6.60 16.66 35.68
CA ASP A 84 7.39 17.58 36.51
C ASP A 84 6.45 18.42 37.37
N LEU A 85 6.27 18.00 38.62
CA LEU A 85 5.30 18.59 39.55
C LEU A 85 6.01 19.41 40.62
N GLU A 86 6.07 20.74 40.44
CA GLU A 86 6.62 21.68 41.43
C GLU A 86 5.88 21.58 42.79
N SER A 87 4.57 21.33 42.74
CA SER A 87 3.70 21.15 43.91
C SER A 87 2.97 19.80 43.85
N GLY A 88 2.59 19.27 45.02
CA GLY A 88 1.95 17.96 45.09
C GLY A 88 0.58 17.92 44.40
N ASP A 89 0.39 17.00 43.46
CA ASP A 89 -0.87 16.79 42.75
C ASP A 89 -1.55 15.45 43.10
N ALA A 90 -2.87 15.45 43.18
CA ALA A 90 -3.69 14.32 43.58
C ALA A 90 -4.06 13.43 42.37
N ILE A 91 -3.05 13.02 41.60
CA ILE A 91 -3.22 12.08 40.50
C ILE A 91 -3.39 10.66 41.07
N HIS A 92 -4.35 9.92 40.51
CA HIS A 92 -4.73 8.56 40.92
C HIS A 92 -4.24 7.49 39.95
N ALA A 93 -4.21 7.80 38.66
CA ALA A 93 -3.67 6.94 37.63
C ALA A 93 -3.22 7.74 36.41
N VAL A 94 -2.23 7.19 35.71
CA VAL A 94 -1.70 7.62 34.42
C VAL A 94 -2.05 6.51 33.44
N LEU A 95 -3.03 6.79 32.58
CA LEU A 95 -3.58 5.84 31.62
C LEU A 95 -3.20 6.29 30.22
N LEU A 96 -2.70 5.37 29.41
CA LEU A 96 -2.38 5.55 28.01
C LEU A 96 -3.43 4.81 27.18
N SER A 97 -3.83 5.33 26.03
CA SER A 97 -4.69 4.63 25.07
C SER A 97 -4.22 4.96 23.67
N LEU A 98 -3.99 3.92 22.87
CA LEU A 98 -3.76 4.04 21.43
C LEU A 98 -5.05 3.70 20.70
N ARG A 99 -5.61 4.67 19.99
CA ARG A 99 -6.92 4.57 19.34
C ARG A 99 -6.79 4.77 17.84
N GLY A 100 -7.57 4.00 17.08
CA GLY A 100 -7.78 4.20 15.65
C GLY A 100 -9.26 4.40 15.35
N GLN A 101 -9.59 5.40 14.53
CA GLN A 101 -10.96 5.83 14.27
C GLN A 101 -11.22 6.07 12.78
N ILE A 102 -12.41 5.66 12.33
CA ILE A 102 -13.02 6.14 11.08
C ILE A 102 -13.81 7.40 11.43
N ILE A 103 -13.54 8.49 10.73
CA ILE A 103 -14.21 9.78 10.92
C ILE A 103 -14.86 10.15 9.60
N THR A 104 -16.20 10.28 9.58
CA THR A 104 -16.94 10.69 8.37
C THR A 104 -17.75 11.97 8.56
N GLY A 105 -17.66 12.56 9.75
CA GLY A 105 -18.32 13.81 10.14
C GLY A 105 -17.94 14.26 11.55
N ALA A 106 -18.53 15.35 12.01
CA ALA A 106 -18.17 16.00 13.28
C ALA A 106 -18.93 15.46 14.49
N THR A 107 -19.97 14.63 14.28
CA THR A 107 -20.78 14.09 15.38
C THR A 107 -20.20 12.76 15.89
N PRO A 108 -20.39 12.41 17.18
CA PRO A 108 -19.94 11.13 17.70
C PRO A 108 -20.51 9.90 16.97
N SER A 109 -21.71 10.02 16.40
CA SER A 109 -22.34 8.97 15.57
C SER A 109 -21.66 8.76 14.22
N GLU A 110 -20.84 9.72 13.78
CA GLU A 110 -20.06 9.67 12.53
C GLU A 110 -18.58 9.34 12.81
N MET A 111 -18.27 8.91 14.04
CA MET A 111 -16.94 8.50 14.47
C MET A 111 -17.00 7.07 14.99
N VAL A 112 -16.34 6.14 14.29
CA VAL A 112 -16.32 4.72 14.67
C VAL A 112 -14.91 4.36 15.13
N THR A 113 -14.79 3.90 16.36
CA THR A 113 -13.52 3.38 16.88
C THR A 113 -13.38 1.93 16.51
N PHE A 114 -12.33 1.61 15.76
CA PHE A 114 -12.06 0.23 15.35
C PHE A 114 -10.95 -0.42 16.18
N VAL A 115 -10.12 0.37 16.86
CA VAL A 115 -9.11 -0.13 17.79
C VAL A 115 -8.97 0.84 18.96
N ASP A 116 -8.89 0.29 20.17
CA ASP A 116 -8.58 1.01 21.40
C ASP A 116 -7.74 0.07 22.29
N LEU A 117 -6.48 0.45 22.50
CA LEU A 117 -5.50 -0.31 23.28
C LEU A 117 -5.19 0.46 24.57
N PRO A 118 -5.95 0.25 25.65
CA PRO A 118 -5.69 0.90 26.92
C PRO A 118 -4.49 0.24 27.64
N VAL A 119 -3.60 1.08 28.18
CA VAL A 119 -2.43 0.67 28.98
C VAL A 119 -2.38 1.51 30.24
N THR A 120 -2.29 0.86 31.40
CA THR A 120 -2.09 1.56 32.68
C THR A 120 -0.60 1.69 32.95
N LEU A 121 -0.04 2.90 32.82
CA LEU A 121 1.38 3.16 33.11
C LEU A 121 1.62 3.20 34.62
N TRP A 122 0.69 3.81 35.36
CA TRP A 122 0.73 3.82 36.81
C TRP A 122 -0.68 4.01 37.37
N SER A 123 -0.94 3.42 38.53
CA SER A 123 -2.09 3.73 39.37
C SER A 123 -1.73 3.57 40.84
N ARG A 124 -2.51 4.17 41.75
CA ARG A 124 -2.25 4.04 43.19
C ARG A 124 -2.20 2.60 43.70
N SER A 125 -2.90 1.67 43.05
CA SER A 125 -2.83 0.24 43.42
C SER A 125 -1.49 -0.42 43.06
N MET A 126 -0.67 0.21 42.22
CA MET A 126 0.65 -0.29 41.81
C MET A 126 1.78 0.15 42.77
N GLY A 127 1.49 0.86 43.85
CA GLY A 127 2.51 1.31 44.81
C GLY A 127 3.32 2.50 44.31
N ASP A 128 4.61 2.55 44.66
CA ASP A 128 5.48 3.70 44.38
C ASP A 128 5.51 4.01 42.88
N PRO A 129 5.15 5.23 42.43
CA PRO A 129 5.23 5.65 41.04
C PRO A 129 6.62 5.54 40.39
N ARG A 130 7.71 5.55 41.17
CA ARG A 130 9.08 5.37 40.66
C ARG A 130 9.49 3.91 40.54
N ASN A 131 8.79 3.02 41.22
CA ASN A 131 8.99 1.58 41.14
C ASN A 131 7.64 0.85 41.22
N PRO A 132 6.81 0.92 40.16
CA PRO A 132 5.51 0.29 40.16
C PRO A 132 5.64 -1.22 40.35
N GLY A 133 4.88 -1.79 41.28
CA GLY A 133 4.97 -3.22 41.67
C GLY A 133 5.69 -3.47 43.00
N SER A 134 6.26 -2.44 43.64
CA SER A 134 6.98 -2.51 44.92
C SER A 134 6.15 -2.86 46.16
N GLY A 135 4.86 -3.17 45.98
CA GLY A 135 3.94 -3.59 47.06
C GLY A 135 3.34 -2.41 47.85
N GLY A 136 2.09 -2.58 48.29
CA GLY A 136 1.33 -1.58 49.04
C GLY A 136 0.63 -0.52 48.17
N LYS A 137 -0.49 0.01 48.65
CA LYS A 137 -1.25 1.06 47.95
C LYS A 137 -0.62 2.43 48.19
N TRP A 138 -0.33 3.17 47.12
CA TRP A 138 0.15 4.55 47.23
C TRP A 138 -0.95 5.49 47.71
N SER A 139 -0.68 6.24 48.78
CA SER A 139 -1.64 7.15 49.41
C SER A 139 -1.30 8.63 49.22
N GLN A 140 -0.07 8.95 48.85
CA GLN A 140 0.44 10.33 48.79
C GLN A 140 0.08 11.05 47.48
N LYS A 141 0.21 12.37 47.47
CA LYS A 141 0.18 13.17 46.23
C LYS A 141 1.48 12.96 45.46
N LEU A 142 1.41 12.94 44.13
CA LEU A 142 2.61 12.93 43.29
C LEU A 142 3.31 14.28 43.41
N LYS A 143 4.63 14.28 43.63
CA LYS A 143 5.46 15.49 43.73
C LYS A 143 6.85 15.24 43.15
N GLY A 144 7.36 16.21 42.40
CA GLY A 144 8.64 16.13 41.70
C GLY A 144 8.53 15.42 40.35
N LYS A 145 9.61 14.74 39.96
CA LYS A 145 9.75 14.15 38.63
C LYS A 145 9.39 12.67 38.60
N TYR A 146 8.67 12.27 37.56
CA TYR A 146 8.30 10.90 37.26
C TYR A 146 8.44 10.63 35.76
N VAL A 147 8.83 9.41 35.40
CA VAL A 147 8.99 8.98 34.01
C VAL A 147 8.45 7.55 33.91
N TRP A 148 7.54 7.34 32.97
CA TRP A 148 7.02 6.02 32.64
C TRP A 148 7.24 5.72 31.16
N PRO A 149 8.21 4.86 30.81
CA PRO A 149 8.39 4.41 29.44
C PRO A 149 7.27 3.46 29.04
N PHE A 150 6.97 3.41 27.75
CA PHE A 150 5.98 2.49 27.20
C PHE A 150 6.38 1.98 25.81
N SER A 151 5.77 0.86 25.44
CA SER A 151 5.85 0.25 24.12
C SER A 151 4.53 -0.44 23.82
N ILE A 152 3.81 0.03 22.79
CA ILE A 152 2.52 -0.53 22.36
C ILE A 152 2.64 -0.99 20.92
N THR A 153 2.28 -2.23 20.63
CA THR A 153 2.21 -2.72 19.25
C THR A 153 0.75 -2.76 18.82
N LEU A 154 0.44 -2.13 17.69
CA LEU A 154 -0.87 -2.26 17.06
C LEU A 154 -1.05 -3.71 16.56
N PRO A 155 -2.22 -4.33 16.79
CA PRO A 155 -2.50 -5.64 16.22
C PRO A 155 -2.58 -5.52 14.68
N PRO A 156 -2.20 -6.57 13.93
CA PRO A 156 -2.30 -6.53 12.47
C PRO A 156 -3.76 -6.49 11.99
N THR A 157 -4.66 -7.07 12.79
CA THR A 157 -6.09 -7.19 12.50
C THR A 157 -6.94 -6.83 13.72
N VAL A 158 -8.20 -6.48 13.45
CA VAL A 158 -9.25 -6.23 14.44
C VAL A 158 -10.54 -6.90 14.00
N THR A 159 -11.35 -7.31 14.97
CA THR A 159 -12.65 -7.93 14.70
C THR A 159 -13.74 -6.90 14.94
N LEU A 160 -14.56 -6.64 13.92
CA LEU A 160 -15.63 -5.65 13.98
C LEU A 160 -16.93 -6.26 13.45
N SER A 161 -18.06 -5.85 14.02
CA SER A 161 -19.38 -6.20 13.47
C SER A 161 -19.67 -5.32 12.25
N ALA A 162 -19.81 -5.93 11.07
CA ALA A 162 -20.03 -5.20 9.81
C ALA A 162 -21.38 -4.44 9.74
N ALA A 163 -22.33 -4.75 10.64
CA ALA A 163 -23.56 -4.00 10.92
C ALA A 163 -24.28 -4.59 12.15
N VAL A 164 -25.30 -3.90 12.66
CA VAL A 164 -26.21 -4.44 13.70
C VAL A 164 -26.84 -5.75 13.20
N GLY A 165 -26.49 -6.88 13.84
CA GLY A 165 -27.03 -8.21 13.53
C GLY A 165 -26.25 -9.03 12.48
N ARG A 166 -25.06 -8.61 12.05
CA ARG A 166 -24.17 -9.39 11.17
C ARG A 166 -23.05 -10.11 11.95
N THR A 167 -22.47 -11.11 11.29
CA THR A 167 -21.27 -11.82 11.75
C THR A 167 -20.12 -10.85 11.98
N GLU A 168 -19.35 -11.12 13.04
CA GLU A 168 -18.06 -10.49 13.27
C GLU A 168 -17.13 -10.83 12.11
N GLU A 169 -16.50 -9.80 11.52
CA GLU A 169 -15.54 -9.93 10.44
C GLU A 169 -14.17 -9.42 10.92
N GLU A 170 -13.12 -10.10 10.49
CA GLU A 170 -11.75 -9.70 10.75
C GLU A 170 -11.26 -8.75 9.66
N PHE A 171 -10.74 -7.60 10.05
CA PHE A 171 -10.22 -6.56 9.17
C PHE A 171 -8.77 -6.28 9.50
N ARG A 172 -7.94 -6.02 8.48
CA ARG A 172 -6.61 -5.43 8.71
C ARG A 172 -6.74 -3.98 9.12
N LEU A 173 -5.78 -3.49 9.91
CA LEU A 173 -5.71 -2.07 10.23
C LEU A 173 -5.43 -1.24 8.97
N PRO A 174 -6.25 -0.24 8.64
CA PRO A 174 -6.03 0.65 7.51
C PRO A 174 -4.88 1.62 7.78
N GLN A 175 -4.25 2.12 6.72
CA GLN A 175 -3.38 3.29 6.79
C GLN A 175 -4.10 4.53 7.32
N THR A 176 -3.35 5.43 7.95
CA THR A 176 -3.84 6.79 8.18
C THR A 176 -4.20 7.43 6.83
N PHE A 177 -5.40 8.02 6.76
CA PHE A 177 -5.96 8.56 5.53
C PHE A 177 -6.64 9.90 5.80
N PHE A 178 -6.15 10.96 5.13
CA PHE A 178 -6.70 12.31 5.20
C PHE A 178 -6.46 13.03 3.86
N GLU A 179 -7.51 13.27 3.08
CA GLU A 179 -7.46 13.99 1.80
C GLU A 179 -8.44 15.17 1.80
N ARG A 180 -8.05 16.30 1.19
CA ARG A 180 -8.79 17.59 1.29
C ARG A 180 -10.22 17.56 0.74
N HIS A 181 -10.53 16.59 -0.11
CA HIS A 181 -11.82 16.50 -0.79
C HIS A 181 -12.63 15.26 -0.42
N THR A 182 -12.10 14.45 0.51
CA THR A 182 -12.76 13.22 0.97
C THR A 182 -13.24 13.38 2.40
N ARG A 183 -14.51 13.08 2.63
CA ARG A 183 -15.08 13.18 3.99
C ARG A 183 -14.69 12.03 4.89
N GLY A 184 -14.47 10.84 4.33
CA GLY A 184 -14.00 9.68 5.09
C GLY A 184 -12.52 9.81 5.43
N GLN A 185 -12.20 9.69 6.71
CA GLN A 185 -10.84 9.81 7.24
C GLN A 185 -10.54 8.65 8.17
N ILE A 186 -9.26 8.27 8.23
CA ILE A 186 -8.73 7.30 9.17
C ILE A 186 -7.67 8.00 10.00
N GLU A 187 -7.89 8.09 11.31
CA GLU A 187 -6.97 8.72 12.24
C GLU A 187 -6.51 7.75 13.32
N TYR A 188 -5.26 7.91 13.75
CA TYR A 188 -4.70 7.24 14.91
C TYR A 188 -4.20 8.28 15.91
N GLU A 189 -4.49 8.06 17.19
CA GLU A 189 -4.16 8.98 18.28
C GLU A 189 -3.61 8.18 19.46
N LEU A 190 -2.51 8.66 20.04
CA LEU A 190 -2.07 8.24 21.36
C LEU A 190 -2.48 9.30 22.39
N ALA A 191 -3.30 8.90 23.36
CA ALA A 191 -3.80 9.77 24.41
C ALA A 191 -3.33 9.32 25.79
N VAL A 192 -2.84 10.26 26.59
CA VAL A 192 -2.56 10.10 28.02
C VAL A 192 -3.65 10.78 28.82
N ARG A 193 -4.25 10.04 29.76
CA ARG A 193 -5.22 10.54 30.73
C ARG A 193 -4.66 10.47 32.14
N PHE A 194 -4.63 11.61 32.81
CA PHE A 194 -4.27 11.74 34.22
C PHE A 194 -5.54 11.81 35.05
N THR A 195 -5.91 10.69 35.66
CA THR A 195 -7.12 10.62 36.49
C THR A 195 -6.88 11.23 37.86
N ARG A 196 -7.85 11.97 38.39
CA ARG A 196 -7.74 12.64 39.70
C ARG A 196 -8.83 12.20 40.68
N ALA A 197 -8.67 12.58 41.95
CA ALA A 197 -9.64 12.27 42.99
C ALA A 197 -11.03 12.85 42.65
N LYS A 198 -12.09 12.20 43.15
CA LYS A 198 -13.47 12.69 43.04
C LYS A 198 -13.50 14.18 43.42
N LEU A 199 -14.05 15.03 42.52
CA LEU A 199 -14.10 16.51 42.54
C LEU A 199 -13.04 17.28 41.74
N ARG A 200 -12.05 16.65 41.10
CA ARG A 200 -11.15 17.34 40.14
C ARG A 200 -11.36 16.81 38.72
N SER A 201 -11.28 17.70 37.73
CA SER A 201 -11.25 17.31 36.33
C SER A 201 -9.97 16.53 36.02
N ASP A 202 -10.12 15.48 35.24
CA ASP A 202 -8.99 14.76 34.66
C ASP A 202 -8.29 15.65 33.62
N HIS A 203 -7.01 15.39 33.41
CA HIS A 203 -6.27 15.99 32.30
C HIS A 203 -6.09 14.97 31.20
N ARG A 204 -6.16 15.42 29.95
CA ARG A 204 -5.87 14.63 28.77
C ARG A 204 -4.83 15.35 27.93
N LEU A 205 -3.83 14.61 27.49
CA LEU A 205 -2.83 15.01 26.53
C LEU A 205 -2.91 14.03 25.37
N SER A 206 -2.85 14.51 24.13
CA SER A 206 -2.92 13.66 22.97
C SER A 206 -1.91 14.03 21.91
N SER A 207 -1.51 13.04 21.13
CA SER A 207 -0.62 13.20 19.99
C SER A 207 -1.12 12.34 18.83
N PRO A 208 -1.32 12.93 17.62
CA PRO A 208 -1.66 12.15 16.45
C PRO A 208 -0.46 11.29 16.03
N ILE A 209 -0.74 10.12 15.46
CA ILE A 209 0.29 9.29 14.83
C ILE A 209 -0.18 8.85 13.44
N ASN A 210 0.78 8.57 12.56
CA ASN A 210 0.50 7.99 11.26
C ASN A 210 0.81 6.50 11.27
N TYR A 211 -0.12 5.67 10.82
CA TYR A 211 0.06 4.24 10.66
C TYR A 211 0.17 3.88 9.17
N MET A 212 1.13 3.02 8.85
CA MET A 212 1.36 2.50 7.50
C MET A 212 1.31 0.96 7.51
N PRO A 213 0.24 0.33 7.01
CA PRO A 213 0.17 -1.13 6.87
C PRO A 213 1.22 -1.61 5.87
N VAL A 214 1.64 -2.86 6.02
CA VAL A 214 2.59 -3.51 5.12
C VAL A 214 1.84 -4.58 4.32
N SER A 215 1.62 -4.32 3.04
CA SER A 215 1.08 -5.25 2.06
C SER A 215 2.06 -5.43 0.91
N ARG A 216 2.15 -6.66 0.38
CA ARG A 216 3.04 -7.03 -0.72
C ARG A 216 2.28 -7.87 -1.74
N PRO A 217 2.50 -7.65 -3.04
CA PRO A 217 2.04 -8.59 -4.05
C PRO A 217 2.70 -9.96 -3.90
N GLY A 218 2.05 -10.99 -4.43
CA GLY A 218 2.71 -12.26 -4.70
C GLY A 218 3.88 -12.10 -5.68
N PRO A 219 4.81 -13.07 -5.74
CA PRO A 219 5.90 -13.02 -6.70
C PRO A 219 5.37 -13.05 -8.13
N PRO A 220 5.93 -12.24 -9.06
CA PRO A 220 5.60 -12.35 -10.48
C PRO A 220 6.01 -13.70 -11.08
N SER A 221 5.60 -13.99 -12.33
CA SER A 221 6.06 -15.19 -13.05
C SER A 221 7.60 -15.26 -13.10
N ARG A 222 8.15 -16.48 -13.21
CA ARG A 222 9.61 -16.67 -13.29
C ARG A 222 10.22 -15.93 -14.49
N LEU A 223 9.53 -15.91 -15.63
CA LEU A 223 9.98 -15.24 -16.83
C LEU A 223 9.97 -13.71 -16.65
N ARG A 224 8.97 -13.15 -15.98
CA ARG A 224 8.96 -11.72 -15.64
C ARG A 224 10.06 -11.36 -14.64
N GLN A 225 10.30 -12.19 -13.63
CA GLN A 225 11.41 -11.97 -12.70
C GLN A 225 12.76 -11.96 -13.43
N LEU A 226 12.98 -12.89 -14.36
CA LEU A 226 14.19 -12.92 -15.17
C LEU A 226 14.33 -11.65 -16.02
N ALA A 227 13.24 -11.20 -16.64
CA ALA A 227 13.24 -9.97 -17.42
C ALA A 227 13.61 -8.74 -16.58
N TYR A 228 13.09 -8.64 -15.34
CA TYR A 228 13.46 -7.58 -14.41
C TYR A 228 14.92 -7.66 -13.97
N GLN A 229 15.44 -8.85 -13.67
CA GLN A 229 16.84 -9.05 -13.29
C GLN A 229 17.79 -8.66 -14.42
N GLN A 230 17.46 -9.07 -15.65
CA GLN A 230 18.29 -8.87 -16.82
C GLN A 230 18.05 -7.54 -17.54
N HIS A 231 17.11 -6.72 -17.05
CA HIS A 231 16.72 -5.46 -17.67
C HIS A 231 16.31 -5.61 -19.14
N THR A 232 15.59 -6.69 -19.45
CA THR A 232 15.09 -6.99 -20.80
C THR A 232 13.62 -6.65 -20.94
N ALA A 233 13.13 -6.56 -22.18
CA ALA A 233 11.72 -6.35 -22.47
C ALA A 233 10.84 -7.49 -21.91
N LEU A 234 9.62 -7.16 -21.50
CA LEU A 234 8.65 -8.14 -21.05
C LEU A 234 8.17 -9.03 -22.20
N LEU A 235 8.10 -10.33 -21.90
CA LEU A 235 7.41 -11.30 -22.73
C LEU A 235 5.90 -11.05 -22.66
N GLY A 236 5.22 -11.20 -23.80
CA GLY A 236 3.77 -11.03 -23.90
C GLY A 236 3.00 -12.28 -23.44
N PRO A 237 1.66 -12.21 -23.39
CA PRO A 237 0.79 -13.30 -22.94
C PRO A 237 1.02 -14.63 -23.67
N ASP A 238 1.34 -14.60 -24.97
CA ASP A 238 1.58 -15.82 -25.75
C ASP A 238 2.88 -16.54 -25.37
N SER A 239 3.88 -15.80 -24.86
CA SER A 239 5.20 -16.34 -24.49
C SER A 239 5.36 -16.56 -22.98
N ASP A 240 4.55 -15.89 -22.16
CA ASP A 240 4.53 -16.02 -20.69
C ASP A 240 3.08 -16.11 -20.17
N PRO A 241 2.32 -17.17 -20.50
CA PRO A 241 0.90 -17.26 -20.14
C PRO A 241 0.65 -17.26 -18.63
N GLU A 242 1.61 -17.72 -17.82
CA GLU A 242 1.52 -17.69 -16.35
C GLU A 242 1.67 -16.27 -15.78
N GLY A 243 2.43 -15.40 -16.48
CA GLY A 243 2.64 -14.02 -16.11
C GLY A 243 1.50 -13.08 -16.49
N TRP A 244 0.51 -13.52 -17.25
CA TRP A 244 -0.55 -12.64 -17.74
C TRP A 244 -1.93 -13.22 -17.46
N GLN A 245 -2.84 -12.37 -17.02
CA GLN A 245 -4.26 -12.67 -16.98
C GLN A 245 -4.90 -12.01 -18.20
N THR A 246 -5.29 -12.84 -19.16
CA THR A 246 -5.98 -12.39 -20.38
C THR A 246 -7.48 -12.50 -20.19
N PHE A 247 -8.18 -11.41 -20.42
CA PHE A 247 -9.62 -11.31 -20.19
C PHE A 247 -10.44 -11.65 -21.44
N PRO A 248 -11.73 -11.98 -21.30
CA PRO A 248 -12.63 -12.14 -22.44
C PRO A 248 -12.65 -10.88 -23.33
N SER A 249 -12.83 -11.08 -24.63
CA SER A 249 -12.89 -9.97 -25.57
C SER A 249 -14.16 -9.13 -25.35
N VAL A 250 -13.99 -7.81 -25.32
CA VAL A 250 -15.08 -6.82 -25.32
C VAL A 250 -15.18 -6.18 -26.70
N THR A 251 -16.35 -5.67 -27.06
CA THR A 251 -16.56 -5.04 -28.39
C THR A 251 -16.67 -3.54 -28.24
N ALA A 252 -15.78 -2.82 -28.93
CA ALA A 252 -15.86 -1.37 -29.09
C ALA A 252 -16.63 -1.05 -30.37
N ARG A 253 -17.59 -0.13 -30.28
CA ARG A 253 -18.46 0.29 -31.39
C ARG A 253 -18.28 1.77 -31.65
N GLY A 254 -18.20 2.13 -32.91
CA GLY A 254 -18.05 3.54 -33.28
C GLY A 254 -18.36 3.82 -34.74
N LYS A 255 -18.30 5.10 -35.09
CA LYS A 255 -18.50 5.59 -36.45
C LYS A 255 -17.24 6.27 -36.97
N LEU A 256 -16.86 5.94 -38.20
CA LEU A 256 -15.77 6.62 -38.90
C LEU A 256 -16.27 7.93 -39.52
N SER A 257 -15.59 9.04 -39.23
CA SER A 257 -16.00 10.39 -39.66
C SER A 257 -16.01 10.57 -41.18
N SER A 258 -15.13 9.87 -41.90
CA SER A 258 -14.99 9.99 -43.36
C SER A 258 -16.17 9.44 -44.15
N ALA A 259 -16.95 8.51 -43.58
CA ALA A 259 -18.00 7.79 -44.30
C ALA A 259 -19.28 7.53 -43.49
N SER A 260 -19.37 8.01 -42.23
CA SER A 260 -20.45 7.68 -41.29
C SER A 260 -20.70 6.16 -41.17
N ARG A 261 -19.64 5.37 -41.39
CA ARG A 261 -19.68 3.91 -41.38
C ARG A 261 -19.54 3.45 -39.94
N THR A 262 -20.47 2.60 -39.50
CA THR A 262 -20.35 1.96 -38.18
C THR A 262 -19.37 0.80 -38.28
N VAL A 263 -18.47 0.71 -37.32
CA VAL A 263 -17.45 -0.32 -37.22
C VAL A 263 -17.47 -0.95 -35.84
N GLU A 264 -17.09 -2.22 -35.78
CA GLU A 264 -16.95 -2.98 -34.55
C GLU A 264 -15.53 -3.51 -34.47
N ALA A 265 -14.89 -3.32 -33.32
CA ALA A 265 -13.58 -3.85 -33.01
C ALA A 265 -13.66 -4.72 -31.76
N LYS A 266 -13.11 -5.93 -31.83
CA LYS A 266 -12.95 -6.80 -30.66
C LYS A 266 -11.64 -6.46 -29.97
N CYS A 267 -11.71 -6.18 -28.69
CA CYS A 267 -10.59 -5.78 -27.85
C CYS A 267 -10.36 -6.82 -26.77
N ARG A 268 -9.12 -7.28 -26.62
CA ARG A 268 -8.72 -8.25 -25.59
C ARG A 268 -7.61 -7.63 -24.76
N LEU A 269 -7.90 -7.34 -23.49
CA LEU A 269 -6.92 -6.81 -22.55
C LEU A 269 -6.24 -7.98 -21.81
N SER A 270 -4.95 -7.83 -21.55
CA SER A 270 -4.19 -8.68 -20.62
C SER A 270 -3.47 -7.82 -19.61
N LEU A 271 -3.51 -8.22 -18.34
CA LEU A 271 -2.80 -7.55 -17.24
C LEU A 271 -1.77 -8.49 -16.64
N ALA A 272 -0.63 -7.95 -16.24
CA ALA A 272 0.44 -8.69 -15.59
C ALA A 272 -0.03 -9.29 -14.25
N THR A 273 0.14 -10.58 -14.03
CA THR A 273 -0.14 -11.25 -12.75
C THR A 273 1.02 -11.13 -11.75
N PRO A 274 0.72 -11.16 -10.43
CA PRO A 274 -0.61 -11.11 -9.83
C PRO A 274 -1.30 -9.75 -10.04
N LEU A 275 -2.64 -9.69 -9.93
CA LEU A 275 -3.42 -8.44 -10.01
C LEU A 275 -3.30 -7.59 -8.73
N CYS A 276 -2.09 -7.52 -8.18
CA CYS A 276 -1.70 -6.74 -7.02
C CYS A 276 -0.38 -6.06 -7.37
N TYR A 277 -0.33 -4.73 -7.28
CA TYR A 277 0.79 -3.93 -7.76
C TYR A 277 1.25 -2.95 -6.69
N THR A 278 2.54 -2.72 -6.58
CA THR A 278 3.08 -1.81 -5.58
C THR A 278 2.97 -0.36 -6.05
N ARG A 279 2.51 0.55 -5.19
CA ARG A 279 2.56 2.00 -5.46
C ARG A 279 3.98 2.45 -5.88
N GLY A 280 4.09 3.44 -6.75
CA GLY A 280 5.38 3.90 -7.27
C GLY A 280 5.98 3.02 -8.37
N THR A 281 5.30 1.96 -8.81
CA THR A 281 5.72 1.08 -9.91
C THR A 281 4.83 1.28 -11.15
N SER A 282 4.67 0.27 -12.01
CA SER A 282 3.74 0.30 -13.14
C SER A 282 2.92 -0.98 -13.21
N ILE A 283 1.75 -0.91 -13.88
CA ILE A 283 0.92 -2.06 -14.25
C ILE A 283 1.17 -2.37 -15.72
N PRO A 284 1.95 -3.41 -16.06
CA PRO A 284 2.10 -3.82 -17.45
C PRO A 284 0.79 -4.33 -18.02
N CYS A 285 0.45 -3.88 -19.23
CA CYS A 285 -0.76 -4.25 -19.95
C CYS A 285 -0.47 -4.56 -21.42
N VAL A 286 -1.30 -5.42 -22.02
CA VAL A 286 -1.30 -5.70 -23.46
C VAL A 286 -2.72 -5.61 -23.97
N LEU A 287 -2.92 -4.86 -25.05
CA LEU A 287 -4.21 -4.72 -25.72
C LEU A 287 -4.12 -5.28 -27.13
N VAL A 288 -4.95 -6.28 -27.43
CA VAL A 288 -5.11 -6.82 -28.78
C VAL A 288 -6.41 -6.28 -29.36
N ILE A 289 -6.35 -5.73 -30.56
CA ILE A 289 -7.48 -5.15 -31.28
C ILE A 289 -7.65 -5.93 -32.58
N GLU A 290 -8.85 -6.46 -32.80
CA GLU A 290 -9.25 -7.22 -33.99
C GLU A 290 -10.40 -6.48 -34.66
N CYS A 291 -10.25 -6.08 -35.92
CA CYS A 291 -11.27 -5.35 -36.66
C CYS A 291 -11.23 -5.68 -38.16
N ASN A 292 -12.40 -5.88 -38.76
CA ASN A 292 -12.53 -6.19 -40.19
C ASN A 292 -12.38 -4.96 -41.09
N ASP A 293 -12.34 -3.77 -40.51
CA ASP A 293 -12.13 -2.50 -41.20
C ASP A 293 -10.69 -2.02 -40.95
N PRO A 294 -9.80 -2.06 -41.96
CA PRO A 294 -8.39 -1.70 -41.78
C PRO A 294 -8.18 -0.22 -41.40
N GLN A 295 -9.07 0.67 -41.84
CA GLN A 295 -9.00 2.09 -41.50
C GLN A 295 -9.32 2.28 -40.02
N ALA A 296 -10.41 1.68 -39.54
CA ALA A 296 -10.75 1.69 -38.12
C ALA A 296 -9.65 1.05 -37.27
N LEU A 297 -9.12 -0.10 -37.69
CA LEU A 297 -8.05 -0.78 -36.97
C LEU A 297 -6.82 0.11 -36.80
N THR A 298 -6.43 0.84 -37.84
CA THR A 298 -5.29 1.76 -37.81
C THR A 298 -5.51 2.90 -36.81
N LEU A 299 -6.71 3.49 -36.79
CA LEU A 299 -7.06 4.55 -35.85
C LEU A 299 -7.06 4.02 -34.40
N LEU A 300 -7.76 2.91 -34.14
CA LEU A 300 -7.92 2.35 -32.81
C LEU A 300 -6.61 1.79 -32.24
N ALA A 301 -5.71 1.33 -33.10
CA ALA A 301 -4.38 0.86 -32.70
C ALA A 301 -3.33 1.97 -32.62
N SER A 302 -3.72 3.24 -32.78
CA SER A 302 -2.82 4.35 -32.43
C SER A 302 -2.55 4.33 -30.92
N PRO A 303 -1.29 4.50 -30.47
CA PRO A 303 -0.96 4.51 -29.04
C PRO A 303 -1.75 5.52 -28.20
N GLU A 304 -2.16 6.63 -28.79
CA GLU A 304 -2.92 7.69 -28.11
C GLU A 304 -4.41 7.37 -28.00
N SER A 305 -4.91 6.39 -28.74
CA SER A 305 -6.34 6.13 -28.87
C SER A 305 -6.93 5.23 -27.79
N ALA A 306 -6.11 4.35 -27.21
CA ALA A 306 -6.55 3.42 -26.18
C ALA A 306 -6.59 4.10 -24.81
N VAL A 307 -7.79 4.40 -24.32
CA VAL A 307 -8.01 5.08 -23.03
C VAL A 307 -8.08 4.06 -21.90
N LEU A 308 -6.93 3.70 -21.32
CA LEU A 308 -6.82 2.80 -20.17
C LEU A 308 -6.28 3.56 -18.95
N ARG A 309 -6.97 3.44 -17.81
CA ARG A 309 -6.59 4.13 -16.56
C ARG A 309 -6.77 3.22 -15.34
N LEU A 310 -6.06 3.54 -14.26
CA LEU A 310 -6.39 3.04 -12.94
C LEU A 310 -7.46 3.96 -12.33
N ARG A 311 -8.60 3.41 -11.97
CA ARG A 311 -9.65 4.09 -11.20
C ARG A 311 -9.49 3.76 -9.73
N ARG A 312 -9.44 4.79 -8.88
CA ARG A 312 -9.51 4.69 -7.42
C ARG A 312 -10.94 4.97 -6.98
N SER A 313 -11.46 4.16 -6.07
CA SER A 313 -12.74 4.35 -5.39
C SER A 313 -12.52 4.42 -3.89
N VAL A 314 -12.91 5.54 -3.27
CA VAL A 314 -12.94 5.68 -1.81
C VAL A 314 -14.39 5.62 -1.36
N ARG A 315 -14.72 4.58 -0.59
CA ARG A 315 -16.07 4.32 -0.12
C ARG A 315 -16.15 4.48 1.38
N PHE A 316 -17.15 5.19 1.87
CA PHE A 316 -17.37 5.35 3.31
C PHE A 316 -18.85 5.54 3.66
N HIS A 317 -19.26 5.15 4.87
CA HIS A 317 -20.60 5.49 5.34
C HIS A 317 -20.70 6.94 5.82
N SER A 318 -21.73 7.63 5.34
CA SER A 318 -22.10 8.96 5.82
C SER A 318 -23.48 8.91 6.48
N GLY A 319 -23.64 9.59 7.60
CA GLY A 319 -24.93 9.77 8.26
C GLY A 319 -25.77 10.79 7.51
N GLU A 320 -26.84 10.37 6.87
CA GLU A 320 -27.83 11.28 6.29
C GLU A 320 -29.04 11.41 7.21
N LYS A 321 -29.33 12.64 7.61
CA LYS A 321 -30.50 12.97 8.43
C LYS A 321 -31.70 13.06 7.51
N THR A 322 -32.63 12.13 7.66
CA THR A 322 -33.95 12.19 7.02
C THR A 322 -35.00 12.49 8.08
N VAL A 323 -35.89 13.44 7.79
CA VAL A 323 -37.02 13.74 8.66
C VAL A 323 -38.11 12.71 8.37
N ALA A 324 -38.45 11.89 9.35
CA ALA A 324 -39.57 10.96 9.22
C ALA A 324 -40.90 11.72 9.19
N HIS A 325 -41.93 11.10 8.62
CA HIS A 325 -43.29 11.66 8.52
C HIS A 325 -43.94 12.05 9.87
N GLN A 326 -43.33 11.67 11.00
CA GLN A 326 -43.79 11.97 12.35
C GLN A 326 -42.95 13.01 13.09
N GLY A 327 -41.97 13.65 12.43
CA GLY A 327 -41.09 14.67 13.02
C GLY A 327 -39.81 14.13 13.66
N ASP A 328 -39.64 12.81 13.75
CA ASP A 328 -38.40 12.19 14.24
C ASP A 328 -37.29 12.23 13.18
N ILE A 329 -36.08 12.62 13.59
CA ILE A 329 -34.90 12.61 12.71
C ILE A 329 -34.31 11.19 12.73
N ILE A 330 -34.44 10.47 11.61
CA ILE A 330 -33.78 9.17 11.41
C ILE A 330 -32.46 9.42 10.69
N THR A 331 -31.36 8.92 11.29
CA THR A 331 -30.05 8.94 10.64
C THR A 331 -29.88 7.64 9.87
N LYS A 332 -29.92 7.70 8.54
CA LYS A 332 -29.67 6.54 7.67
C LYS A 332 -28.20 6.56 7.26
N LEU A 333 -27.51 5.45 7.50
CA LEU A 333 -26.14 5.25 7.02
C LEU A 333 -26.18 4.89 5.54
N VAL A 334 -25.62 5.75 4.69
CA VAL A 334 -25.56 5.56 3.23
C VAL A 334 -24.10 5.48 2.81
N TRP A 335 -23.76 4.53 1.94
CA TRP A 335 -22.45 4.49 1.32
C TRP A 335 -22.28 5.66 0.35
N LYS A 336 -21.23 6.45 0.55
CA LYS A 336 -20.75 7.42 -0.41
C LYS A 336 -19.53 6.85 -1.11
N GLU A 337 -19.40 7.18 -2.39
CA GLU A 337 -18.31 6.75 -3.24
C GLU A 337 -17.71 7.99 -3.92
N GLU A 338 -16.41 8.13 -3.79
CA GLU A 338 -15.63 9.14 -4.49
C GLU A 338 -14.69 8.45 -5.47
N LEU A 339 -14.75 8.86 -6.73
CA LEU A 339 -13.97 8.26 -7.81
C LEU A 339 -12.90 9.22 -8.28
N ASP A 340 -11.70 8.68 -8.52
CA ASP A 340 -10.58 9.38 -9.13
C ASP A 340 -9.90 8.47 -10.15
N HIS A 341 -9.23 9.06 -11.14
CA HIS A 341 -8.55 8.32 -12.20
C HIS A 341 -7.09 8.75 -12.30
N SER A 342 -6.20 7.77 -12.48
CA SER A 342 -4.80 8.01 -12.80
C SER A 342 -4.64 8.70 -14.16
N GLU A 343 -3.40 9.06 -14.48
CA GLU A 343 -2.99 9.35 -15.85
C GLU A 343 -3.26 8.15 -16.78
N LEU A 344 -3.25 8.42 -18.09
CA LEU A 344 -3.42 7.41 -19.13
C LEU A 344 -2.28 6.39 -19.11
N ALA A 345 -2.59 5.15 -19.46
CA ALA A 345 -1.58 4.17 -19.81
C ALA A 345 -0.73 4.69 -20.97
N SER A 346 0.57 4.47 -20.89
CA SER A 346 1.49 4.69 -22.00
C SER A 346 1.49 3.46 -22.89
N TRP A 347 1.24 3.63 -24.18
CA TRP A 347 1.18 2.54 -25.15
C TRP A 347 2.28 2.65 -26.19
N TRP A 348 2.70 1.51 -26.73
CA TRP A 348 3.57 1.41 -27.90
C TRP A 348 3.20 0.18 -28.73
N PRO A 349 3.39 0.21 -30.06
CA PRO A 349 3.17 -0.95 -30.90
C PRO A 349 4.06 -2.13 -30.48
N ALA A 350 3.49 -3.32 -30.42
CA ALA A 350 4.30 -4.53 -30.30
C ALA A 350 5.09 -4.70 -31.61
N ALA A 351 6.43 -4.68 -31.53
CA ALA A 351 7.27 -5.07 -32.67
C ALA A 351 7.02 -6.56 -32.96
N ASP A 352 6.33 -6.83 -34.05
CA ASP A 352 5.82 -8.14 -34.41
C ASP A 352 6.94 -9.00 -35.02
N ARG A 353 8.00 -9.29 -34.24
CA ARG A 353 9.15 -10.09 -34.70
C ARG A 353 8.78 -11.55 -35.00
N ALA A 354 7.58 -12.00 -34.61
CA ALA A 354 7.10 -13.35 -34.86
C ALA A 354 6.51 -13.55 -36.27
N LEU A 355 6.29 -12.47 -37.02
CA LEU A 355 5.70 -12.52 -38.37
C LEU A 355 6.68 -12.04 -39.46
N GLU A 356 8.00 -12.12 -39.22
CA GLU A 356 9.02 -12.05 -40.27
C GLU A 356 9.10 -13.36 -41.10
N THR A 357 8.03 -14.13 -41.13
CA THR A 357 7.83 -15.17 -42.14
C THR A 357 6.99 -14.56 -43.26
N ASP A 358 7.56 -14.47 -44.47
CA ASP A 358 6.91 -14.11 -45.75
C ASP A 358 5.77 -15.09 -46.16
N SER A 359 5.11 -15.72 -45.19
CA SER A 359 3.92 -16.52 -45.39
C SER A 359 2.70 -15.62 -45.57
N THR A 360 1.90 -15.89 -46.59
CA THR A 360 0.67 -15.16 -46.91
C THR A 360 -0.31 -15.09 -45.74
N ASP A 361 -0.32 -16.10 -44.86
CA ASP A 361 -1.19 -16.17 -43.68
C ASP A 361 -0.80 -15.15 -42.58
N ALA A 362 0.49 -14.87 -42.41
CA ALA A 362 1.00 -13.88 -41.46
C ALA A 362 0.57 -12.45 -41.83
N LEU A 363 0.69 -12.10 -43.12
CA LEU A 363 0.26 -10.82 -43.66
C LEU A 363 -1.26 -10.64 -43.58
N ALA A 364 -2.03 -11.71 -43.76
CA ALA A 364 -3.49 -11.68 -43.62
C ALA A 364 -3.93 -11.44 -42.17
N ILE A 365 -3.25 -12.05 -41.18
CA ILE A 365 -3.52 -11.81 -39.76
C ILE A 365 -3.17 -10.36 -39.39
N GLN A 366 -2.05 -9.83 -39.90
CA GLN A 366 -1.68 -8.43 -39.76
C GLN A 366 -2.57 -7.46 -40.53
N ALA A 367 -3.49 -7.89 -41.39
CA ALA A 367 -4.43 -6.95 -41.99
C ALA A 367 -5.57 -6.58 -41.02
N TYR A 368 -5.90 -7.46 -40.07
CA TYR A 368 -7.11 -7.35 -39.23
C TYR A 368 -6.86 -7.40 -37.73
N ARG A 369 -5.60 -7.52 -37.30
CA ARG A 369 -5.21 -7.58 -35.88
C ARG A 369 -4.04 -6.65 -35.58
N ARG A 370 -4.11 -5.92 -34.47
CA ARG A 370 -3.00 -5.12 -33.91
C ARG A 370 -2.81 -5.43 -32.44
N MET A 371 -1.58 -5.27 -31.97
CA MET A 371 -1.22 -5.43 -30.56
C MET A 371 -0.48 -4.20 -30.06
N LEU A 372 -0.95 -3.66 -28.94
CA LEU A 372 -0.30 -2.61 -28.18
C LEU A 372 0.24 -3.20 -26.88
N LYS A 373 1.50 -2.89 -26.57
CA LYS A 373 2.08 -3.09 -25.24
C LYS A 373 2.01 -1.77 -24.51
N GLY A 374 1.76 -1.79 -23.21
CA GLY A 374 1.68 -0.57 -22.44
C GLY A 374 1.91 -0.78 -20.96
N GLU A 375 1.87 0.34 -20.24
CA GLU A 375 1.88 0.34 -18.79
C GLU A 375 1.10 1.50 -18.18
N ILE A 376 0.48 1.27 -17.03
CA ILE A 376 -0.12 2.33 -16.20
C ILE A 376 0.86 2.68 -15.10
N HIS A 377 1.33 3.92 -15.04
CA HIS A 377 2.23 4.38 -13.99
C HIS A 377 1.47 4.60 -12.67
N LEU A 378 2.01 4.03 -11.59
CA LEU A 378 1.47 4.17 -10.25
C LEU A 378 2.24 5.24 -9.50
N ARG A 379 1.54 6.28 -9.02
CA ARG A 379 2.19 7.29 -8.19
C ARG A 379 2.69 6.67 -6.88
N ALA A 380 3.83 7.14 -6.39
CA ALA A 380 4.43 6.66 -5.14
C ALA A 380 3.58 7.01 -3.90
N ASP A 381 2.76 8.05 -3.99
CA ASP A 381 1.86 8.50 -2.94
C ASP A 381 0.46 7.88 -3.01
N LEU A 382 0.22 6.92 -3.91
CA LEU A 382 -1.02 6.14 -3.90
C LEU A 382 -1.18 5.44 -2.55
N MET A 383 -2.41 5.51 -2.05
CA MET A 383 -2.84 4.82 -0.85
C MET A 383 -2.98 3.32 -1.16
N PRO A 384 -2.46 2.42 -0.32
CA PRO A 384 -2.70 0.99 -0.50
C PRO A 384 -4.20 0.64 -0.46
N SER A 385 -4.60 -0.42 -1.15
CA SER A 385 -5.94 -0.99 -1.02
C SER A 385 -6.21 -1.35 0.44
N CYS A 386 -7.37 -0.97 0.95
CA CYS A 386 -7.77 -1.30 2.31
C CYS A 386 -9.29 -1.41 2.46
N ALA A 387 -9.72 -2.16 3.47
CA ALA A 387 -11.11 -2.28 3.86
C ALA A 387 -11.21 -2.44 5.37
N ILE A 388 -12.04 -1.62 6.00
CA ILE A 388 -12.37 -1.74 7.42
C ILE A 388 -13.82 -1.31 7.64
N ALA A 389 -14.68 -2.26 8.02
CA ALA A 389 -16.11 -2.04 8.29
C ALA A 389 -16.79 -1.04 7.31
N HIS A 390 -16.84 0.23 7.71
CA HIS A 390 -17.51 1.32 7.02
C HIS A 390 -16.64 2.18 6.11
N PHE A 391 -15.41 1.76 5.78
CA PHE A 391 -14.46 2.49 4.96
C PHE A 391 -13.67 1.54 4.05
N ARG A 392 -13.48 1.91 2.78
CA ARG A 392 -12.70 1.14 1.81
C ARG A 392 -11.97 2.05 0.82
N ILE A 393 -10.79 1.62 0.40
CA ILE A 393 -10.06 2.16 -0.76
C ILE A 393 -9.86 1.00 -1.71
N GLU A 394 -10.50 1.09 -2.87
CA GLU A 394 -10.53 0.05 -3.90
C GLU A 394 -9.98 0.60 -5.22
N TYR A 395 -9.38 -0.26 -6.03
CA TYR A 395 -8.82 0.11 -7.31
C TYR A 395 -9.34 -0.81 -8.42
N SER A 396 -9.46 -0.27 -9.62
CA SER A 396 -9.80 -1.05 -10.81
C SER A 396 -9.06 -0.53 -12.03
N VAL A 397 -8.59 -1.43 -12.89
CA VAL A 397 -8.14 -1.05 -14.22
C VAL A 397 -9.37 -0.92 -15.11
N VAL A 398 -9.50 0.22 -15.78
CA VAL A 398 -10.68 0.59 -16.56
C VAL A 398 -10.28 0.94 -17.98
N LEU A 399 -10.80 0.19 -18.95
CA LEU A 399 -10.72 0.53 -20.38
C LEU A 399 -11.98 1.30 -20.75
N PHE A 400 -11.80 2.56 -21.10
CA PHE A 400 -12.85 3.43 -21.60
C PHE A 400 -13.01 3.24 -23.12
N PRO A 401 -14.11 3.76 -23.69
CA PRO A 401 -14.23 3.88 -25.13
C PRO A 401 -13.03 4.60 -25.74
N PHE A 402 -12.64 4.19 -26.96
CA PHE A 402 -11.49 4.75 -27.65
C PHE A 402 -11.70 6.24 -28.00
N ASP A 403 -10.62 7.00 -27.90
CA ASP A 403 -10.58 8.41 -28.28
C ASP A 403 -9.58 8.57 -29.43
N ALA A 404 -10.07 8.50 -30.66
CA ALA A 404 -9.23 8.58 -31.85
C ALA A 404 -9.75 9.64 -32.82
N PRO A 405 -8.90 10.54 -33.35
CA PRO A 405 -9.31 11.45 -34.41
C PRO A 405 -9.90 10.68 -35.59
N GLY A 406 -11.12 11.01 -36.00
CA GLY A 406 -11.80 10.31 -37.09
C GLY A 406 -12.66 9.11 -36.66
N TYR A 407 -12.75 8.83 -35.35
CA TYR A 407 -13.59 7.80 -34.76
C TYR A 407 -14.47 8.39 -33.66
N GLU A 408 -15.78 8.25 -33.80
CA GLU A 408 -16.75 8.65 -32.78
C GLU A 408 -17.27 7.39 -32.09
N SER A 409 -16.98 7.25 -30.79
CA SER A 409 -17.48 6.12 -30.00
C SER A 409 -19.00 6.15 -29.87
N LEU A 410 -19.64 4.99 -30.04
CA LEU A 410 -21.05 4.75 -29.70
C LEU A 410 -21.23 4.18 -28.30
N ASP A 411 -20.14 3.79 -27.64
CA ASP A 411 -20.14 3.35 -26.25
C ASP A 411 -19.93 4.56 -25.32
N HIS A 412 -20.72 4.64 -24.24
CA HIS A 412 -20.66 5.71 -23.23
C HIS A 412 -20.17 5.22 -21.86
N GLU A 413 -20.29 3.92 -21.61
CA GLU A 413 -19.81 3.27 -20.40
C GLU A 413 -18.42 2.66 -20.64
N PRO A 414 -17.66 2.39 -19.57
CA PRO A 414 -16.42 1.63 -19.69
C PRO A 414 -16.62 0.30 -20.44
N LEU A 415 -15.72 0.01 -21.36
CA LEU A 415 -15.71 -1.24 -22.12
C LEU A 415 -15.29 -2.42 -21.24
N PHE A 416 -14.42 -2.16 -20.25
CA PHE A 416 -13.90 -3.18 -19.34
C PHE A 416 -13.54 -2.56 -17.98
N ILE A 417 -13.80 -3.29 -16.90
CA ILE A 417 -13.45 -2.93 -15.52
C ILE A 417 -12.95 -4.20 -14.84
N GLU A 418 -11.73 -4.18 -14.31
CA GLU A 418 -11.19 -5.27 -13.49
C GLU A 418 -10.67 -4.75 -12.15
N PRO A 419 -11.12 -5.30 -11.01
CA PRO A 419 -10.55 -4.98 -9.71
C PRO A 419 -9.08 -5.37 -9.62
N VAL A 420 -8.26 -4.50 -9.03
CA VAL A 420 -6.85 -4.76 -8.73
C VAL A 420 -6.52 -4.26 -7.34
N GLU A 421 -5.47 -4.82 -6.73
CA GLU A 421 -4.97 -4.36 -5.45
C GLU A 421 -3.74 -3.46 -5.61
N ILE A 422 -3.64 -2.42 -4.77
CA ILE A 422 -2.44 -1.59 -4.64
C ILE A 422 -1.78 -1.91 -3.30
N ALA A 423 -0.53 -2.34 -3.35
CA ALA A 423 0.27 -2.72 -2.20
C ALA A 423 1.22 -1.59 -1.75
N SER A 424 1.58 -1.60 -0.47
CA SER A 424 2.52 -0.61 0.11
C SER A 424 3.97 -0.90 -0.25
N ASP A 425 4.34 -2.17 -0.33
CA ASP A 425 5.71 -2.67 -0.45
C ASP A 425 5.90 -3.56 -1.68
N LEU A 426 7.14 -3.63 -2.14
CA LEU A 426 7.53 -4.48 -3.27
C LEU A 426 7.36 -5.96 -2.93
N ALA A 427 7.01 -6.74 -3.95
CA ALA A 427 7.10 -8.20 -3.88
C ALA A 427 8.54 -8.64 -3.59
N HIS A 428 8.70 -9.83 -3.03
CA HIS A 428 10.02 -10.42 -2.88
C HIS A 428 10.62 -10.75 -4.25
N GLY A 429 11.89 -10.39 -4.46
CA GLY A 429 12.62 -10.65 -5.69
C GLY A 429 13.07 -9.35 -6.38
N PRO A 430 13.25 -9.36 -7.72
CA PRO A 430 13.70 -8.18 -8.46
C PRO A 430 12.63 -7.09 -8.46
N ALA A 431 13.06 -5.84 -8.39
CA ALA A 431 12.16 -4.69 -8.47
C ALA A 431 11.49 -4.62 -9.86
N PRO A 432 10.20 -4.27 -9.95
CA PRO A 432 9.55 -4.00 -11.23
C PRO A 432 10.27 -2.90 -12.02
N LEU A 433 10.37 -3.09 -13.33
CA LEU A 433 10.91 -2.10 -14.26
C LEU A 433 9.80 -1.30 -14.93
N GLN A 434 10.06 -0.02 -15.17
CA GLN A 434 9.28 0.84 -16.05
C GLN A 434 9.96 0.88 -17.43
N TYR A 435 9.18 0.77 -18.49
CA TYR A 435 9.71 0.62 -19.86
C TYR A 435 9.47 1.85 -20.74
N SER A 436 8.48 2.65 -20.39
CA SER A 436 8.24 3.96 -20.96
C SER A 436 8.83 5.03 -20.04
N SER A 437 9.27 6.13 -20.64
CA SER A 437 9.64 7.30 -19.87
C SER A 437 8.37 7.87 -19.23
N PRO A 438 8.37 8.20 -17.92
CA PRO A 438 7.22 8.85 -17.31
C PRO A 438 6.93 10.14 -18.07
N LEU A 439 5.67 10.34 -18.46
CA LEU A 439 5.22 11.61 -19.00
C LEU A 439 5.43 12.64 -17.89
N ILE A 440 6.46 13.48 -18.03
CA ILE A 440 6.65 14.61 -17.11
C ILE A 440 5.49 15.56 -17.39
N SER A 441 4.49 15.56 -16.51
CA SER A 441 3.47 16.60 -16.45
C SER A 441 4.17 17.91 -16.08
N ILE A 442 4.26 18.84 -17.04
CA ILE A 442 4.82 20.20 -16.87
C ILE A 442 3.81 21.09 -16.15
#